data_AF-A0AB73N381-F1
#
_entry.id   AF-A0AB73N381-F1
#
_cell.length_a   1.000
_cell.length_b   1.000
_cell.length_c   1.000
_cell.angle_alpha   90.00
_cell.angle_beta   90.00
_cell.angle_gamma   90.00
#
_symmetry.space_group_name_H-M   'P 1'
#
loop_
_entity.id
_entity.type
_entity.pdbx_description
1 polymer ?
#
loop_
_entity_poly.entity_id
_entity_poly.type
_entity_poly.pdbx_seq_one_letter_code
_entity_poly.pdbx_strand_id
1 'polypeptide(L)' 'MISNIRRLLRAHHLKQRDLAEVLGVSEQAVSDKFHGRTNFTLKDMRKIADAFDVSLDYLTGRSDYAKPLEA' A
#
# COMPACT_ATOMS: atom_id res chain seq x y z
N MET A 1 -5.67 0.17 6.92
CA MET A 1 -4.62 -0.24 5.96
C MET A 1 -5.13 -0.89 4.67
N ILE A 2 -5.60 -2.16 4.64
CA ILE A 2 -5.96 -2.85 3.36
C ILE A 2 -6.97 -2.06 2.52
N SER A 3 -7.97 -1.47 3.16
CA SER A 3 -8.95 -0.60 2.49
C SER A 3 -8.32 0.62 1.83
N ASN A 4 -7.28 1.22 2.43
CA ASN A 4 -6.54 2.35 1.85
C ASN A 4 -5.70 1.91 0.65
N ILE A 5 -5.01 0.77 0.73
CA ILE A 5 -4.28 0.19 -0.41
C ILE A 5 -5.25 -0.06 -1.57
N ARG A 6 -6.43 -0.65 -1.32
CA ARG A 6 -7.46 -0.87 -2.34
C ARG A 6 -7.93 0.44 -2.98
N ARG A 7 -8.08 1.50 -2.19
CA ARG A 7 -8.50 2.81 -2.66
C ARG A 7 -7.43 3.46 -3.54
N LEU A 8 -6.16 3.40 -3.13
CA LEU A 8 -5.02 3.89 -3.91
C LEU A 8 -4.91 3.14 -5.26
N LEU A 9 -4.99 1.81 -5.24
CA LEU A 9 -4.99 1.02 -6.47
C LEU A 9 -6.10 1.44 -7.43
N ARG A 10 -7.34 1.57 -6.93
CA ARG A 10 -8.48 2.02 -7.75
C ARG A 10 -8.30 3.42 -8.33
N ALA A 11 -7.82 4.37 -7.52
CA ALA A 11 -7.61 5.76 -7.94
C ALA A 11 -6.55 5.88 -9.05
N HIS A 12 -5.57 4.98 -9.08
CA HIS A 12 -4.51 4.95 -10.10
C HIS A 12 -4.78 3.93 -11.22
N HIS A 13 -5.98 3.33 -11.28
CA HIS A 13 -6.34 2.26 -12.23
C HIS A 13 -5.41 1.03 -12.19
N LEU A 14 -4.81 0.76 -11.03
CA LEU A 14 -3.92 -0.36 -10.77
C LEU A 14 -4.68 -1.54 -10.13
N LYS A 15 -4.09 -2.73 -10.26
CA LYS A 15 -4.54 -4.02 -9.72
C LYS A 15 -3.49 -4.58 -8.76
N GLN A 16 -3.82 -5.69 -8.09
CA GLN A 16 -2.88 -6.35 -7.14
C GLN A 16 -1.60 -6.84 -7.83
N ARG A 17 -1.67 -7.25 -9.10
CA ARG A 17 -0.47 -7.61 -9.88
C ARG A 17 0.51 -6.44 -10.04
N ASP A 18 0.01 -5.23 -10.25
CA ASP A 18 0.87 -4.04 -10.43
C ASP A 18 1.50 -3.64 -9.08
N LEU A 19 0.77 -3.85 -7.98
CA LEU A 19 1.33 -3.73 -6.63
C LEU A 19 2.45 -4.76 -6.38
N ALA A 20 2.35 -5.96 -6.96
CA ALA A 20 3.37 -6.98 -6.82
C ALA A 20 4.68 -6.54 -7.46
N GLU A 21 4.63 -5.87 -8.61
CA GLU A 21 5.78 -5.26 -9.27
C GLU A 21 6.44 -4.18 -8.39
N VAL A 22 5.64 -3.27 -7.81
CA VAL A 22 6.14 -2.25 -6.86
C VAL A 22 6.86 -2.89 -5.67
N LEU A 23 6.28 -3.95 -5.12
CA LEU A 23 6.83 -4.64 -3.96
C LEU A 23 8.02 -5.54 -4.32
N GLY A 24 8.15 -5.95 -5.58
CA GLY A 24 9.14 -6.92 -6.04
C GLY A 24 8.86 -8.33 -5.53
N VAL A 25 7.58 -8.72 -5.50
CA VAL A 25 7.10 -10.04 -5.05
C VAL A 25 6.11 -10.63 -6.05
N SER A 26 5.67 -11.87 -5.85
CA SER A 26 4.64 -12.47 -6.71
C SER A 26 3.24 -11.90 -6.42
N GLU A 27 2.34 -11.93 -7.42
CA GLU A 27 0.94 -11.57 -7.22
C GLU A 27 0.27 -12.43 -6.14
N GLN A 28 0.63 -13.71 -6.05
CA GLN A 28 0.17 -14.59 -4.99
C GLN A 28 0.57 -14.08 -3.59
N ALA A 29 1.81 -13.60 -3.43
CA ALA A 29 2.26 -13.02 -2.16
C ALA A 29 1.48 -11.75 -1.79
N VAL A 30 1.12 -10.91 -2.78
CA VAL A 30 0.23 -9.76 -2.54
C VAL A 30 -1.17 -10.22 -2.14
N SER A 31 -1.73 -11.21 -2.84
CA SER A 31 -3.02 -11.80 -2.51
C SER A 31 -3.03 -12.36 -1.08
N ASP A 32 -2.01 -13.12 -0.70
CA ASP A 32 -1.88 -13.67 0.66
C ASP A 32 -1.83 -12.56 1.71
N LYS A 33 -1.18 -11.43 1.42
CA LYS A 33 -1.18 -10.26 2.28
C LYS A 33 -2.55 -9.59 2.40
N PHE A 34 -3.32 -9.51 1.31
CA PHE A 34 -4.67 -8.93 1.31
C PHE A 34 -5.69 -9.80 2.06
N HIS A 35 -5.48 -11.11 2.10
CA HIS A 35 -6.34 -12.07 2.77
C HIS A 35 -5.86 -12.40 4.20
N GLY A 36 -4.80 -11.75 4.69
CA GLY A 36 -4.29 -11.94 6.05
C GLY A 36 -3.54 -13.26 6.28
N ARG A 37 -3.20 -13.99 5.21
CA ARG A 37 -2.36 -15.19 5.30
C ARG A 37 -0.89 -14.87 5.58
N THR A 38 -0.47 -13.66 5.23
CA THR A 38 0.86 -13.11 5.55
C THR A 38 0.73 -11.61 5.82
N ASN A 39 1.59 -11.04 6.65
CA ASN A 39 1.53 -9.60 6.93
C ASN A 39 2.28 -8.77 5.90
N PHE A 40 1.86 -7.51 5.73
CA PHE A 40 2.71 -6.48 5.15
C PHE A 40 3.86 -6.18 6.09
N THR A 41 5.09 -6.16 5.57
CA THR A 41 6.26 -5.72 6.32
C THR A 41 6.35 -4.21 6.31
N LEU A 42 7.14 -3.62 7.22
CA LEU A 42 7.42 -2.18 7.18
C LEU A 42 8.06 -1.74 5.86
N LYS A 43 8.91 -2.60 5.27
CA LYS A 43 9.51 -2.36 3.96
C LYS A 43 8.45 -2.31 2.85
N ASP A 44 7.46 -3.20 2.89
CA ASP A 44 6.34 -3.16 1.95
C ASP A 44 5.56 -1.86 2.11
N MET A 45 5.21 -1.50 3.35
CA MET A 45 4.43 -0.29 3.62
C MET A 45 5.16 0.97 3.15
N ARG A 46 6.47 1.06 3.37
CA ARG A 46 7.28 2.19 2.88
C ARG A 46 7.26 2.27 1.35
N LYS A 47 7.48 1.16 0.65
CA LYS A 47 7.42 1.12 -0.82
C LYS A 47 6.06 1.57 -1.36
N ILE A 48 4.98 1.15 -0.71
CA ILE A 48 3.61 1.54 -1.09
C ILE A 48 3.40 3.03 -0.86
N ALA A 49 3.80 3.53 0.31
CA ALA A 49 3.72 4.95 0.64
C ALA A 49 4.48 5.80 -0.38
N ASP A 50 5.73 5.44 -0.68
CA ASP A 50 6.58 6.12 -1.66
C ASP A 50 5.98 6.04 -3.09
N ALA A 51 5.47 4.88 -3.51
CA ALA A 51 4.90 4.69 -4.85
C ALA A 51 3.62 5.48 -5.11
N PHE A 52 2.84 5.77 -4.06
CA PHE A 52 1.60 6.55 -4.15
C PHE A 52 1.75 7.99 -3.66
N ASP A 53 2.96 8.42 -3.28
CA ASP A 53 3.25 9.75 -2.72
C ASP A 53 2.33 10.10 -1.52
N VAL A 54 2.23 9.16 -0.57
CA VAL A 54 1.44 9.30 0.66
C VAL A 54 2.26 8.99 1.91
N SER A 55 1.83 9.48 3.07
CA SER A 55 2.43 9.16 4.36
C SER A 55 2.09 7.73 4.82
N LEU A 56 2.93 7.16 5.69
CA LEU A 56 2.64 5.90 6.36
C LEU A 56 1.42 6.01 7.28
N ASP A 57 1.19 7.16 7.91
CA ASP A 57 0.01 7.40 8.75
C ASP A 57 -1.28 7.33 7.92
N TYR A 58 -1.28 7.91 6.72
CA TYR A 58 -2.39 7.77 5.79
C TYR A 58 -2.59 6.32 5.34
N LEU A 59 -1.51 5.66 4.93
CA LEU A 59 -1.56 4.29 4.43
C LEU A 59 -2.13 3.33 5.49
N THR A 60 -1.69 3.49 6.74
CA THR A 60 -2.13 2.66 7.86
C THR A 60 -3.54 3.02 8.35
N GLY A 61 -3.97 4.27 8.15
CA GLY A 61 -5.27 4.80 8.60
C GLY A 61 -5.18 5.50 9.97
N ARG A 62 -3.98 5.93 10.36
CA ARG A 62 -3.74 6.77 11.55
C ARG A 62 -4.03 8.25 11.29
N SER A 63 -4.08 8.65 10.03
CA SER A 63 -4.40 10.01 9.58
C SER A 63 -5.22 9.98 8.29
N ASP A 64 -6.10 10.97 8.09
CA ASP A 64 -6.80 11.18 6.82
C ASP A 64 -6.02 12.10 5.86
N TYR A 65 -4.92 12.69 6.32
CA TYR A 65 -4.05 13.55 5.52
C TYR A 65 -3.09 12.71 4.68
N ALA A 66 -3.26 12.76 3.36
CA ALA A 66 -2.50 11.96 2.41
C ALA A 66 -0.99 12.23 2.47
N LYS A 67 -0.58 13.48 2.62
CA LYS A 67 0.82 13.88 2.70
C LYS A 67 1.22 14.20 4.14
N PRO A 68 2.50 13.99 4.53
CA PRO A 68 3.00 14.59 5.76
C PRO A 68 2.75 16.10 5.69
N LEU A 69 2.37 16.72 6.81
CA LEU A 69 2.42 18.17 6.92
C LEU A 69 3.88 18.56 6.66
N GLU A 70 4.16 19.19 5.52
CA GLU A 70 5.49 19.79 5.32
C GLU A 70 5.67 20.84 6.43
N ALA A 71 6.75 20.67 7.19
CA ALA A 71 7.18 21.62 8.20
C ALA A 71 8.07 22.68 7.55
#